data_AF-A0A9D3M2G3-F1
#
_entry.id   AF-A0A9D3M2G3-F1
#
_cell.length_a   1.000
_cell.length_b   1.000
_cell.length_c   1.000
_cell.angle_alpha   90.00
_cell.angle_beta   90.00
_cell.angle_gamma   90.00
#
_symmetry.space_group_name_H-M   'P 1'
#
loop_
_entity.id
_entity.type
_entity.pdbx_description
1 polymer ?
#
loop_
_entity_poly.entity_id
_entity_poly.type
_entity_poly.pdbx_seq_one_letter_code
_entity_poly.pdbx_strand_id
1 'polypeptide(L)'
;MEESLTCIICQDLLHDCVSLQPCMPAPCTLLRWLDGTLLPQHSPVDTCATSSTPGGGKPGLQHPEKCRSEEDRKSMDKRNKITQDMLQPKIERSFSDEEGSSDYLFELSDNDSDTSDISQPFVMCRHPREVPSTSSNVPAALQEYTCSPQGGHVICTCCLQPMPDRRGELIGQQFSAQQCTVCQRPFCHMYWGCQRIGCQGCLARFSELNLTEKCLDGALNSNNYESDILRNYLASRGMTWKEMLHEGLLALQQGTFYLSDYRITANAVLCYCCGLRAFKELAYKYRQNIPPSELPAAVTSRPDCYWGRNCRTQVKAHHAMKFNHICEQTRFKN
;
A
#
# COMPACT_ATOMS: atom_id res chain seq x y z
N MET A 1 5.02 12.93 26.33
CA MET A 1 5.66 12.97 25.00
C MET A 1 6.90 12.05 24.97
N GLU A 2 6.81 10.86 25.58
CA GLU A 2 7.91 9.84 25.64
C GLU A 2 7.59 8.58 24.80
N GLU A 3 6.33 8.37 24.38
CA GLU A 3 5.88 7.15 23.68
C GLU A 3 6.35 7.06 22.22
N SER A 4 7.01 8.08 21.67
CA SER A 4 7.46 8.11 20.27
C SER A 4 8.87 7.54 20.05
N LEU A 5 9.58 7.14 21.12
CA LEU A 5 10.98 6.70 21.05
C LEU A 5 11.19 5.24 21.47
N THR A 6 10.12 4.45 21.57
CA THR A 6 10.21 3.01 21.90
C THR A 6 9.88 2.15 20.69
N CYS A 7 10.59 1.03 20.57
CA CYS A 7 10.44 0.08 19.48
C CYS A 7 9.17 -0.76 19.67
N ILE A 8 8.32 -0.87 18.66
CA ILE A 8 7.11 -1.71 18.74
C ILE A 8 7.39 -3.21 18.87
N ILE A 9 8.61 -3.66 18.52
CA ILE A 9 9.00 -5.07 18.56
C ILE A 9 9.56 -5.45 19.93
N CYS A 10 10.53 -4.70 20.46
CA CYS A 10 11.18 -4.99 21.73
C CYS A 10 10.71 -4.11 22.90
N GLN A 11 9.82 -3.15 22.64
CA GLN A 11 9.26 -2.20 23.63
C GLN A 11 10.30 -1.36 24.38
N ASP A 12 11.49 -1.22 23.81
CA ASP A 12 12.64 -0.57 24.40
C ASP A 12 13.18 0.53 23.47
N LEU A 13 13.99 1.46 23.97
CA LEU A 13 14.39 2.70 23.30
C LEU A 13 14.99 2.46 21.91
N LEU A 14 14.64 3.28 20.93
CA LEU A 14 15.10 3.11 19.56
C LEU A 14 16.64 3.21 19.41
N HIS A 15 17.24 2.26 18.70
CA HIS A 15 18.67 2.27 18.34
C HIS A 15 18.82 2.03 16.83
N ASP A 16 19.55 2.92 16.15
CA ASP A 16 19.86 2.88 14.71
C ASP A 16 18.62 2.70 13.81
N CYS A 17 17.75 3.71 13.77
CA CYS A 17 16.46 3.65 13.11
C CYS A 17 16.57 3.68 11.58
N VAL A 18 15.97 2.68 10.94
CA VAL A 18 15.84 2.59 9.48
C VAL A 18 14.36 2.53 9.09
N SER A 19 13.99 3.30 8.07
CA SER A 19 12.64 3.32 7.52
C SER A 19 12.56 2.47 6.25
N LEU A 20 11.58 1.58 6.18
CA LEU A 20 11.32 0.73 5.02
C LEU A 20 10.26 1.37 4.12
N GLN A 21 10.65 1.98 3.01
CA GLN A 21 9.63 2.51 2.09
C GLN A 21 8.88 1.34 1.39
N PRO A 22 7.53 1.37 1.31
CA PRO A 22 6.64 2.52 1.45
C PRO A 22 5.88 2.62 2.79
N CYS A 23 6.34 1.96 3.86
CA CYS A 23 5.70 1.95 5.19
C CYS A 23 6.54 2.68 6.27
N MET A 24 5.86 3.24 7.28
CA MET A 24 6.44 3.95 8.43
C MET A 24 7.46 3.08 9.22
N PRO A 25 8.35 3.69 10.06
CA PRO A 25 9.56 3.05 10.57
C PRO A 25 9.29 1.79 11.40
N ALA A 26 10.03 0.72 11.10
CA ALA A 26 10.04 -0.53 11.84
C ALA A 26 11.45 -0.76 12.43
N PRO A 27 11.66 -0.62 13.76
CA PRO A 27 12.90 -1.01 14.45
C PRO A 27 12.69 -2.38 15.12
N CYS A 28 13.67 -3.18 15.59
CA CYS A 28 15.12 -3.07 15.80
C CYS A 28 15.79 -4.33 15.18
N THR A 29 16.84 -4.16 14.39
CA THR A 29 17.58 -5.22 13.65
C THR A 29 16.68 -6.17 12.83
N LEU A 30 16.73 -5.97 11.52
CA LEU A 30 16.08 -6.74 10.45
C LEU A 30 16.48 -8.24 10.39
N LEU A 31 17.00 -8.86 11.45
CA LEU A 31 17.54 -10.22 11.41
C LEU A 31 16.49 -11.32 11.57
N ARG A 32 15.40 -11.08 12.30
CA ARG A 32 14.34 -12.11 12.39
C ARG A 32 13.56 -12.26 11.07
N TRP A 33 13.77 -11.35 10.13
CA TRP A 33 13.18 -11.38 8.78
C TRP A 33 14.05 -12.16 7.79
N LEU A 34 15.38 -12.15 7.94
CA LEU A 34 16.31 -12.87 7.07
C LEU A 34 16.49 -14.36 7.45
N ASP A 35 16.29 -14.73 8.73
CA ASP A 35 16.48 -16.11 9.20
C ASP A 35 15.19 -16.96 9.23
N GLY A 36 14.14 -16.56 8.49
CA GLY A 36 13.00 -17.43 8.13
C GLY A 36 12.09 -17.92 9.26
N THR A 37 12.27 -17.46 10.50
CA THR A 37 11.58 -18.04 11.68
C THR A 37 10.28 -17.35 12.08
N LEU A 38 9.85 -16.28 11.39
CA LEU A 38 8.49 -15.75 11.49
C LEU A 38 7.98 -15.20 10.16
N LEU A 39 7.13 -15.98 9.49
CA LEU A 39 6.30 -15.50 8.39
C LEU A 39 5.06 -14.79 8.95
N PRO A 40 4.73 -13.62 8.41
CA PRO A 40 3.57 -13.58 7.52
C PRO A 40 3.95 -13.02 6.14
N GLN A 41 3.59 -13.79 5.12
CA GLN A 41 3.66 -13.55 3.68
C GLN A 41 3.70 -12.07 3.26
N HIS A 42 4.88 -11.48 2.97
CA HIS A 42 5.03 -10.35 2.05
C HIS A 42 6.45 -10.27 1.47
N SER A 43 6.52 -9.69 0.26
CA SER A 43 7.59 -9.57 -0.74
C SER A 43 9.03 -9.27 -0.25
N PRO A 44 10.06 -9.57 -1.09
CA PRO A 44 11.43 -9.12 -0.83
C PRO A 44 11.48 -7.59 -0.74
N VAL A 45 12.27 -7.09 0.22
CA VAL A 45 12.49 -5.68 0.49
C VAL A 45 13.83 -5.30 -0.12
N ASP A 46 13.81 -4.49 -1.17
CA ASP A 46 15.01 -4.19 -1.97
C ASP A 46 15.73 -2.88 -1.56
N THR A 47 15.17 -2.04 -0.68
CA THR A 47 15.80 -0.74 -0.34
C THR A 47 15.42 -0.20 1.04
N CYS A 48 16.40 0.35 1.76
CA CYS A 48 16.26 0.93 3.10
C CYS A 48 16.68 2.40 3.08
N ALA A 49 15.97 3.28 3.78
CA ALA A 49 16.34 4.70 3.90
C ALA A 49 16.59 5.10 5.36
N THR A 50 17.67 5.83 5.62
CA THR A 50 17.91 6.45 6.94
C THR A 50 16.89 7.55 7.19
N SER A 51 16.16 7.49 8.30
CA SER A 51 15.25 8.58 8.66
C SER A 51 16.03 9.74 9.28
N SER A 52 16.17 10.83 8.56
CA SER A 52 16.51 12.14 9.13
C SER A 52 15.21 12.86 9.51
N THR A 53 14.73 12.63 10.74
CA THR A 53 13.59 13.39 11.27
C THR A 53 14.03 14.84 11.54
N PRO A 54 13.31 15.87 11.04
CA PRO A 54 13.64 17.26 11.35
C PRO A 54 13.17 17.56 12.77
N GLY A 55 14.12 17.65 13.71
CA GLY A 55 13.91 18.03 15.10
C GLY A 55 13.99 16.85 16.08
N GLY A 56 14.99 16.85 16.97
CA GLY A 56 15.07 15.95 18.14
C GLY A 56 16.41 15.25 18.26
N GLY A 57 17.24 15.67 19.22
CA GLY A 57 18.58 15.15 19.45
C GLY A 57 18.64 13.66 19.80
N LYS A 58 19.87 13.11 19.80
CA LYS A 58 20.14 11.72 20.22
C LYS A 58 19.46 11.46 21.59
N PRO A 59 18.51 10.52 21.70
CA PRO A 59 17.76 10.26 22.95
C PRO A 59 18.65 9.99 24.17
N GLY A 60 19.86 9.49 23.95
CA GLY A 60 20.81 9.16 25.02
C GLY A 60 21.42 10.34 25.77
N LEU A 61 21.20 11.58 25.32
CA LEU A 61 21.65 12.79 26.03
C LEU A 61 20.65 13.29 27.08
N GLN A 62 19.38 12.87 27.01
CA GLN A 62 18.32 13.37 27.89
C GLN A 62 17.96 12.43 29.04
N HIS A 63 18.22 11.11 28.92
CA HIS A 63 17.98 10.12 29.97
C HIS A 63 19.07 9.02 29.99
N PRO A 64 20.25 9.28 30.59
CA PRO A 64 21.34 8.30 30.63
C PRO A 64 20.97 7.02 31.40
N GLU A 65 20.06 7.09 32.37
CA GLU A 65 19.58 5.95 33.15
C GLU A 65 18.65 4.98 32.38
N LYS A 66 18.09 5.40 31.25
CA LYS A 66 17.20 4.57 30.40
C LYS A 66 17.92 4.02 29.16
N CYS A 67 19.19 4.38 28.94
CA CYS A 67 19.94 3.90 27.78
C CYS A 67 20.19 2.39 27.86
N ARG A 68 20.14 1.72 26.69
CA ARG A 68 20.61 0.34 26.57
C ARG A 68 22.05 0.21 27.03
N SER A 69 22.38 -0.93 27.63
CA SER A 69 23.75 -1.26 28.03
C SER A 69 24.71 -1.20 26.85
N GLU A 70 25.99 -0.91 27.09
CA GLU A 70 26.99 -0.86 26.02
C GLU A 70 27.20 -2.24 25.37
N GLU A 71 27.04 -3.31 26.14
CA GLU A 71 27.10 -4.69 25.68
C GLU A 71 25.96 -5.00 24.70
N ASP A 72 24.73 -4.56 25.01
CA ASP A 72 23.58 -4.75 24.13
C ASP A 72 23.72 -3.96 22.83
N ARG A 73 24.24 -2.73 22.91
CA ARG A 73 24.50 -1.90 21.73
C ARG A 73 25.51 -2.56 20.78
N LYS A 74 26.67 -3.01 21.31
CA LYS A 74 27.68 -3.73 20.52
C LYS A 74 27.14 -5.05 19.95
N SER A 75 26.30 -5.76 20.70
CA SER A 75 25.63 -6.98 20.25
C SER A 75 24.65 -6.73 19.10
N MET A 76 23.92 -5.61 19.14
CA MET A 76 23.01 -5.20 18.06
C MET A 76 23.76 -4.74 16.82
N ASP A 77 24.83 -3.97 16.97
CA ASP A 77 25.68 -3.51 15.86
C ASP A 77 26.37 -4.69 15.18
N LYS A 78 26.89 -5.65 15.95
CA LYS A 78 27.48 -6.89 15.40
C LYS A 78 26.46 -7.74 14.66
N ARG A 79 25.19 -7.66 15.05
CA ARG A 79 24.08 -8.33 14.36
C ARG A 79 23.55 -7.53 13.19
N ASN A 80 23.87 -6.24 13.05
CA ASN A 80 23.35 -5.42 11.97
C ASN A 80 23.99 -5.82 10.63
N LYS A 81 23.16 -6.30 9.69
CA LYS A 81 23.57 -6.74 8.35
C LYS A 81 23.26 -5.69 7.26
N ILE A 82 22.76 -4.51 7.64
CA ILE A 82 22.50 -3.43 6.68
C ILE A 82 23.84 -2.81 6.29
N THR A 83 24.24 -3.01 5.05
CA THR A 83 25.48 -2.46 4.49
C THR A 83 25.23 -1.08 3.86
N GLN A 84 26.28 -0.26 3.72
CA GLN A 84 26.16 1.14 3.29
C GLN A 84 25.60 1.31 1.86
N ASP A 85 25.81 0.31 1.01
CA ASP A 85 25.24 0.16 -0.34
C ASP A 85 23.72 -0.12 -0.34
N MET A 86 23.16 -0.72 0.73
CA MET A 86 21.71 -0.86 0.89
C MET A 86 21.02 0.46 1.27
N LEU A 87 21.79 1.42 1.79
CA LEU A 87 21.32 2.78 2.14
C LEU A 87 21.46 3.77 0.98
N GLN A 88 22.33 3.47 0.01
CA GLN A 88 22.55 4.25 -1.20
C GLN A 88 22.73 3.30 -2.40
N PRO A 89 21.68 3.04 -3.20
CA PRO A 89 21.83 2.20 -4.37
C PRO A 89 22.81 2.86 -5.36
N LYS A 90 23.88 2.13 -5.70
CA LYS A 90 24.85 2.57 -6.72
C LYS A 90 24.14 2.61 -8.07
N ILE A 91 23.96 3.82 -8.61
CA ILE A 91 23.56 4.00 -10.01
C ILE A 91 24.79 3.67 -10.85
N GLU A 92 24.83 2.48 -11.46
CA GLU A 92 25.84 2.16 -12.46
C GLU A 92 25.62 3.02 -13.70
N ARG A 93 26.44 4.07 -13.83
CA ARG A 93 26.63 4.79 -15.09
C ARG A 93 27.53 3.93 -15.98
N SER A 94 26.96 3.27 -16.97
CA SER A 94 27.73 2.65 -18.06
C SER A 94 28.29 3.76 -18.95
N PHE A 95 29.51 4.22 -18.64
CA PHE A 95 30.36 4.89 -19.62
C PHE A 95 31.18 3.81 -20.32
N SER A 96 31.02 3.70 -21.64
CA SER A 96 31.89 2.88 -22.48
C SER A 96 33.15 3.68 -22.79
N ASP A 97 34.28 3.24 -22.25
CA ASP A 97 35.62 3.73 -22.56
C ASP A 97 36.09 3.14 -23.89
N GLU A 98 36.51 3.97 -24.83
CA GLU A 98 37.46 3.60 -25.89
C GLU A 98 38.46 4.75 -26.04
N GLU A 99 39.71 4.49 -25.67
CA GLU A 99 40.86 5.39 -25.81
C GLU A 99 41.29 5.52 -27.28
N GLY A 100 41.73 6.73 -27.67
CA GLY A 100 42.30 6.97 -29.00
C GLY A 100 43.01 8.32 -29.13
N SER A 101 44.22 8.41 -28.59
CA SER A 101 45.39 9.24 -28.99
C SER A 101 45.20 10.34 -30.06
N SER A 102 45.50 11.61 -29.72
CA SER A 102 46.63 12.37 -30.30
C SER A 102 46.72 13.81 -29.76
N ASP A 103 47.95 14.30 -29.65
CA ASP A 103 48.38 15.59 -29.09
C ASP A 103 48.09 16.83 -29.95
N TYR A 104 47.43 17.86 -29.40
CA TYR A 104 47.74 19.28 -29.73
C TYR A 104 47.23 20.28 -28.68
N LEU A 105 47.97 21.38 -28.61
CA LEU A 105 48.14 22.40 -27.56
C LEU A 105 47.21 23.63 -27.72
N PHE A 106 46.95 24.35 -26.61
CA PHE A 106 46.51 25.78 -26.49
C PHE A 106 45.01 26.08 -26.73
N GLU A 107 44.24 26.91 -26.00
CA GLU A 107 44.47 28.03 -25.06
C GLU A 107 43.38 28.11 -23.96
N LEU A 108 43.74 28.78 -22.87
CA LEU A 108 42.85 29.17 -21.77
C LEU A 108 41.94 30.34 -22.19
N SER A 109 40.64 30.18 -21.99
CA SER A 109 39.71 31.32 -21.84
C SER A 109 38.71 31.02 -20.74
N ASP A 110 38.84 31.75 -19.63
CA ASP A 110 37.90 31.76 -18.52
C ASP A 110 36.56 32.34 -18.99
N ASN A 111 35.51 31.51 -18.96
CA ASN A 111 34.13 31.98 -19.06
C ASN A 111 33.31 31.31 -17.95
N ASP A 112 33.27 31.97 -16.79
CA ASP A 112 32.37 31.67 -15.68
C ASP A 112 30.92 31.88 -16.13
N SER A 113 30.23 30.81 -16.51
CA SER A 113 28.76 30.75 -16.58
C SER A 113 28.30 29.30 -16.74
N ASP A 114 28.51 28.47 -15.71
CA ASP A 114 27.76 27.22 -15.59
C ASP A 114 26.70 27.37 -14.51
N THR A 115 25.50 27.66 -15.02
CA THR A 115 24.25 27.35 -14.36
C THR A 115 24.30 25.88 -13.96
N SER A 116 24.16 25.57 -12.68
CA SER A 116 24.09 24.19 -12.23
C SER A 116 22.81 23.54 -12.75
N ASP A 117 22.87 23.02 -13.97
CA ASP A 117 21.94 22.05 -14.54
C ASP A 117 22.13 20.74 -13.78
N ILE A 118 21.53 20.67 -12.58
CA ILE A 118 21.19 19.41 -11.96
C ILE A 118 20.16 18.77 -12.89
N SER A 119 20.70 18.01 -13.84
CA SER A 119 19.97 17.11 -14.70
C SER A 119 19.04 16.28 -13.82
N GLN A 120 17.76 16.64 -13.85
CA GLN A 120 16.73 15.79 -13.27
C GLN A 120 16.89 14.40 -13.90
N PRO A 121 16.86 13.32 -13.11
CA PRO A 121 16.96 11.98 -13.69
C PRO A 121 15.88 11.83 -14.75
N PHE A 122 16.28 11.60 -16.01
CA PHE A 122 15.35 11.41 -17.11
C PHE A 122 14.49 10.16 -16.83
N VAL A 123 13.26 10.38 -16.37
CA VAL A 123 12.30 9.31 -16.09
C VAL A 123 11.64 8.92 -17.40
N MET A 124 12.07 7.79 -17.97
CA MET A 124 11.44 7.22 -19.17
C MET A 124 10.26 6.34 -18.77
N CYS A 125 9.06 6.67 -19.26
CA CYS A 125 7.91 5.80 -19.14
C CYS A 125 7.81 4.81 -20.31
N ARG A 126 7.03 3.76 -20.12
CA ARG A 126 6.87 2.72 -21.13
C ARG A 126 6.09 3.27 -22.32
N HIS A 127 6.79 3.44 -23.44
CA HIS A 127 6.15 3.53 -24.76
C HIS A 127 5.81 2.10 -25.23
N PRO A 128 4.67 1.88 -25.92
CA PRO A 128 4.55 0.72 -26.79
C PRO A 128 5.72 0.75 -27.78
N ARG A 129 6.34 -0.40 -28.04
CA ARG A 129 7.60 -0.51 -28.80
C ARG A 129 7.46 0.13 -30.19
N GLU A 130 8.41 0.97 -30.57
CA GLU A 130 8.67 1.27 -31.98
C GLU A 130 8.99 -0.06 -32.70
N VAL A 131 8.06 -0.51 -33.55
CA VAL A 131 8.36 -1.52 -34.56
C VAL A 131 9.19 -0.84 -35.66
N PRO A 132 10.31 -1.45 -36.12
CA PRO A 132 11.12 -0.88 -37.20
C PRO A 132 10.24 -0.59 -38.41
N SER A 133 10.24 0.67 -38.84
CA SER A 133 9.35 1.18 -39.87
C SER A 133 9.64 0.51 -41.21
N THR A 134 8.79 -0.46 -41.58
CA THR A 134 8.53 -0.78 -42.97
C THR A 134 7.04 -0.99 -43.17
N SER A 135 6.48 -0.18 -44.08
CA SER A 135 5.14 -0.28 -44.67
C SER A 135 3.99 0.49 -44.00
N SER A 136 3.47 1.39 -44.83
CA SER A 136 2.38 2.33 -44.70
C SER A 136 1.00 1.74 -44.35
N ASN A 137 0.15 2.63 -43.80
CA ASN A 137 -1.29 2.54 -43.56
C ASN A 137 -1.76 1.78 -42.31
N VAL A 138 -1.85 2.53 -41.20
CA VAL A 138 -2.69 2.19 -40.03
C VAL A 138 -3.81 3.24 -39.92
N PRO A 139 -5.09 2.85 -39.76
CA PRO A 139 -6.20 3.79 -39.62
C PRO A 139 -6.07 4.62 -38.32
N ALA A 140 -6.48 5.89 -38.40
CA ALA A 140 -6.26 6.97 -37.41
C ALA A 140 -6.86 6.76 -35.98
N ALA A 141 -7.32 5.56 -35.63
CA ALA A 141 -8.07 5.31 -34.39
C ALA A 141 -7.22 4.88 -33.18
N LEU A 142 -5.90 4.69 -33.34
CA LEU A 142 -4.98 4.38 -32.25
C LEU A 142 -3.69 5.17 -32.42
N GLN A 143 -3.75 6.50 -32.32
CA GLN A 143 -2.52 7.25 -32.04
C GLN A 143 -2.10 6.91 -30.61
N GLU A 144 -1.09 6.05 -30.49
CA GLU A 144 -0.42 5.77 -29.23
C GLU A 144 0.11 7.08 -28.65
N TYR A 145 -0.34 7.42 -27.44
CA TYR A 145 0.04 8.67 -26.79
C TYR A 145 1.57 8.71 -26.58
N THR A 146 2.19 9.79 -27.05
CA THR A 146 3.61 10.05 -26.84
C THR A 146 3.76 11.23 -25.89
N CYS A 147 4.68 11.12 -24.94
CA CYS A 147 4.89 12.17 -23.94
C CYS A 147 5.46 13.43 -24.60
N SER A 148 4.92 14.60 -24.24
CA SER A 148 5.57 15.88 -24.54
C SER A 148 6.93 15.95 -23.82
N PRO A 149 7.95 16.63 -24.38
CA PRO A 149 9.21 16.90 -23.68
C PRO A 149 9.02 17.60 -22.32
N GLN A 150 7.90 18.33 -22.14
CA GLN A 150 7.55 19.02 -20.90
C GLN A 150 6.47 18.26 -20.08
N GLY A 151 6.09 17.07 -20.54
CA GLY A 151 5.07 16.25 -19.89
C GLY A 151 5.54 15.75 -18.53
N GLY A 152 4.77 16.04 -17.48
CA GLY A 152 5.00 15.48 -16.15
C GLY A 152 4.81 13.97 -16.13
N HIS A 153 5.52 13.30 -15.23
CA HIS A 153 5.37 11.86 -14.98
C HIS A 153 5.09 11.61 -13.50
N VAL A 154 4.32 10.56 -13.23
CA VAL A 154 4.02 10.10 -11.87
C VAL A 154 4.35 8.62 -11.75
N ILE A 155 4.77 8.21 -10.55
CA ILE A 155 5.13 6.83 -10.27
C ILE A 155 3.90 6.06 -9.80
N CYS A 156 3.58 4.95 -10.45
CA CYS A 156 2.51 4.08 -9.99
C CYS A 156 2.83 3.52 -8.60
N THR A 157 1.93 3.72 -7.63
CA THR A 157 2.11 3.24 -6.24
C THR A 157 2.14 1.70 -6.15
N CYS A 158 1.65 1.00 -7.17
CA CYS A 158 1.63 -0.47 -7.19
C CYS A 158 2.90 -1.09 -7.79
N CYS A 159 3.31 -0.66 -8.99
CA CYS A 159 4.42 -1.28 -9.72
C CYS A 159 5.70 -0.45 -9.71
N LEU A 160 5.65 0.75 -9.13
CA LEU A 160 6.76 1.71 -9.09
C LEU A 160 7.29 2.12 -10.47
N GLN A 161 6.53 1.83 -11.54
CA GLN A 161 6.87 2.26 -12.88
C GLN A 161 6.29 3.66 -13.15
N PRO A 162 7.04 4.52 -13.87
CA PRO A 162 6.54 5.82 -14.28
C PRO A 162 5.44 5.70 -15.33
N MET A 163 4.48 6.61 -15.27
CA MET A 163 3.45 6.84 -16.28
C MET A 163 3.29 8.34 -16.51
N PRO A 164 2.81 8.77 -17.70
CA PRO A 164 2.53 10.17 -17.96
C PRO A 164 1.50 10.71 -16.98
N ASP A 165 1.74 11.86 -16.38
CA ASP A 165 0.76 12.52 -15.51
C ASP A 165 -0.24 13.30 -16.34
N ARG A 166 -1.41 12.70 -16.54
CA ARG A 166 -2.51 13.26 -17.33
C ARG A 166 -3.74 13.50 -16.46
N ARG A 167 -3.58 13.57 -15.13
CA ARG A 167 -4.70 13.69 -14.19
C ARG A 167 -5.50 14.97 -14.37
N GLY A 168 -4.86 16.04 -14.83
CA GLY A 168 -5.50 17.31 -15.17
C GLY A 168 -6.10 17.35 -16.58
N GLU A 169 -5.85 16.34 -17.41
CA GLU A 169 -6.34 16.29 -18.79
C GLU A 169 -7.72 15.63 -18.86
N LEU A 170 -8.61 16.25 -19.64
CA LEU A 170 -9.88 15.66 -20.05
C LEU A 170 -9.63 14.75 -21.25
N ILE A 171 -9.79 13.44 -21.04
CA ILE A 171 -9.78 12.46 -22.12
C ILE A 171 -11.24 12.26 -22.54
N GLY A 172 -11.66 13.00 -23.57
CA GLY A 172 -13.08 13.08 -23.97
C GLY A 172 -13.90 13.87 -22.95
N GLN A 173 -14.87 13.22 -22.29
CA GLN A 173 -15.73 13.83 -21.26
C GLN A 173 -15.34 13.43 -19.82
N GLN A 174 -14.26 12.65 -19.63
CA GLN A 174 -13.83 12.18 -18.31
C GLN A 174 -12.37 12.50 -18.07
N PHE A 175 -12.03 12.82 -16.82
CA PHE A 175 -10.64 12.91 -16.40
C PHE A 175 -9.97 11.55 -16.47
N SER A 176 -8.66 11.54 -16.76
CA SER A 176 -7.91 10.29 -16.78
C SER A 176 -7.95 9.59 -15.41
N ALA A 177 -8.36 8.33 -15.40
CA ALA A 177 -8.46 7.52 -14.18
C ALA A 177 -7.06 7.03 -13.76
N GLN A 178 -6.24 7.94 -13.25
CA GLN A 178 -4.85 7.65 -12.83
C GLN A 178 -4.66 7.72 -11.32
N GLN A 179 -5.71 7.99 -10.54
CA GLN A 179 -5.63 8.11 -9.08
C GLN A 179 -6.84 7.53 -8.36
N CYS A 180 -6.63 7.11 -7.12
CA CYS A 180 -7.71 6.67 -6.23
C CYS A 180 -8.46 7.87 -5.66
N THR A 181 -9.80 7.88 -5.74
CA THR A 181 -10.65 8.96 -5.21
C THR A 181 -10.50 9.17 -3.69
N VAL A 182 -10.12 8.13 -2.95
CA VAL A 182 -10.03 8.19 -1.48
C VAL A 182 -8.64 8.65 -1.02
N CYS A 183 -7.58 7.97 -1.45
CA CYS A 183 -6.22 8.26 -0.98
C CYS A 183 -5.40 9.17 -1.91
N GLN A 184 -5.94 9.52 -3.09
CA GLN A 184 -5.31 10.41 -4.09
C GLN A 184 -3.96 9.93 -4.62
N ARG A 185 -3.55 8.69 -4.30
CA ARG A 185 -2.30 8.11 -4.79
C ARG A 185 -2.44 7.68 -6.26
N PRO A 186 -1.37 7.80 -7.06
CA PRO A 186 -1.37 7.44 -8.48
C PRO A 186 -1.25 5.93 -8.71
N PHE A 187 -1.97 5.42 -9.72
CA PHE A 187 -1.97 4.03 -10.15
C PHE A 187 -2.18 3.92 -11.67
N CYS A 188 -1.46 3.01 -12.33
CA CYS A 188 -1.43 2.93 -13.79
C CYS A 188 -2.46 1.96 -14.42
N HIS A 189 -3.20 1.18 -13.62
CA HIS A 189 -3.95 0.05 -14.16
C HIS A 189 -5.10 0.47 -15.08
N MET A 190 -5.90 1.47 -14.71
CA MET A 190 -6.96 1.98 -15.59
C MET A 190 -6.44 2.82 -16.76
N TYR A 191 -5.17 3.24 -16.73
CA TYR A 191 -4.56 3.98 -17.83
C TYR A 191 -4.11 3.05 -18.95
N TRP A 192 -3.34 2.01 -18.63
CA TRP A 192 -2.77 1.09 -19.64
C TRP A 192 -2.52 -0.34 -19.16
N GLY A 193 -3.07 -0.72 -18.00
CA GLY A 193 -2.85 -2.02 -17.39
C GLY A 193 -1.53 -2.12 -16.62
N CYS A 194 -1.64 -2.39 -15.32
CA CYS A 194 -0.48 -2.62 -14.45
C CYS A 194 0.06 -4.05 -14.64
N GLN A 195 1.36 -4.20 -14.91
CA GLN A 195 2.00 -5.49 -15.21
C GLN A 195 2.81 -6.08 -14.05
N ARG A 196 2.70 -5.53 -12.83
CA ARG A 196 3.38 -6.13 -11.67
C ARG A 196 2.85 -7.54 -11.44
N ILE A 197 3.75 -8.52 -11.27
CA ILE A 197 3.40 -9.89 -10.90
C ILE A 197 2.55 -9.87 -9.62
N GLY A 198 1.38 -10.53 -9.67
CA GLY A 198 0.41 -10.57 -8.57
C GLY A 198 -0.50 -9.35 -8.46
N CYS A 199 -0.39 -8.35 -9.34
CA CYS A 199 -1.36 -7.27 -9.44
C CYS A 199 -2.52 -7.69 -10.36
N GLN A 200 -3.74 -7.78 -9.80
CA GLN A 200 -4.96 -8.13 -10.53
C GLN A 200 -5.82 -6.91 -10.90
N GLY A 201 -5.26 -5.70 -10.79
CA GLY A 201 -6.00 -4.45 -10.93
C GLY A 201 -5.79 -3.52 -9.74
N CYS A 202 -4.70 -2.74 -9.75
CA CYS A 202 -4.39 -1.86 -8.62
C CYS A 202 -5.26 -0.59 -8.57
N LEU A 203 -6.06 -0.35 -9.59
CA LEU A 203 -7.06 0.71 -9.68
C LEU A 203 -8.22 0.21 -10.54
N ALA A 204 -9.45 0.36 -10.05
CA ALA A 204 -10.67 0.01 -10.77
C ALA A 204 -11.87 0.77 -10.16
N ARG A 205 -13.03 0.72 -10.82
CA ARG A 205 -14.30 1.10 -10.17
C ARG A 205 -14.60 0.14 -9.02
N PHE A 206 -15.23 0.61 -7.96
CA PHE A 206 -15.47 -0.22 -6.78
C PHE A 206 -16.29 -1.48 -7.11
N SER A 207 -17.28 -1.38 -8.00
CA SER A 207 -18.09 -2.52 -8.49
C SER A 207 -17.29 -3.57 -9.26
N GLU A 208 -16.13 -3.20 -9.83
CA GLU A 208 -15.31 -4.05 -10.70
C GLU A 208 -13.98 -4.44 -10.03
N LEU A 209 -13.71 -3.92 -8.82
CA LEU A 209 -12.43 -4.09 -8.15
C LEU A 209 -12.21 -5.54 -7.73
N ASN A 210 -11.09 -6.12 -8.17
CA ASN A 210 -10.74 -7.49 -7.80
C ASN A 210 -10.05 -7.53 -6.43
N LEU A 211 -10.77 -8.01 -5.41
CA LEU A 211 -10.27 -8.14 -4.03
C LEU A 211 -9.66 -9.51 -3.72
N THR A 212 -9.67 -10.44 -4.71
CA THR A 212 -9.29 -11.87 -4.57
C THR A 212 -10.25 -12.69 -3.70
N GLU A 213 -10.21 -14.01 -3.85
CA GLU A 213 -11.04 -14.94 -3.07
C GLU A 213 -10.81 -14.87 -1.55
N LYS A 214 -9.64 -14.37 -1.12
CA LYS A 214 -9.30 -14.22 0.30
C LYS A 214 -9.85 -12.94 0.93
N CYS A 215 -10.62 -12.13 0.20
CA CYS A 215 -11.16 -10.88 0.73
C CYS A 215 -12.10 -11.07 1.94
N LEU A 216 -12.71 -12.26 2.07
CA LEU A 216 -13.55 -12.64 3.20
C LEU A 216 -12.75 -13.03 4.45
N ASP A 217 -11.45 -13.31 4.33
CA ASP A 217 -10.62 -13.73 5.46
C ASP A 217 -10.41 -12.58 6.44
N GLY A 218 -10.97 -12.72 7.65
CA GLY A 218 -10.99 -11.64 8.63
C GLY A 218 -11.64 -10.36 8.09
N ALA A 219 -12.63 -10.49 7.22
CA ALA A 219 -13.38 -9.35 6.67
C ALA A 219 -14.13 -8.59 7.77
N LEU A 220 -14.67 -9.33 8.74
CA LEU A 220 -15.44 -8.77 9.85
C LEU A 220 -14.50 -8.40 10.99
N ASN A 221 -13.92 -7.19 10.93
CA ASN A 221 -13.04 -6.62 11.96
C ASN A 221 -11.90 -7.56 12.41
N SER A 222 -11.31 -8.31 11.47
CA SER A 222 -10.26 -9.32 11.75
C SER A 222 -10.71 -10.44 12.71
N ASN A 223 -12.01 -10.70 12.81
CA ASN A 223 -12.60 -11.82 13.53
C ASN A 223 -12.85 -12.98 12.55
N ASN A 224 -12.02 -14.03 12.63
CA ASN A 224 -12.14 -15.19 11.74
C ASN A 224 -13.43 -15.97 12.00
N TYR A 225 -13.88 -16.09 13.26
CA TYR A 225 -15.09 -16.84 13.59
C TYR A 225 -16.34 -16.22 12.95
N GLU A 226 -16.50 -14.90 13.08
CA GLU A 226 -17.62 -14.18 12.42
C GLU A 226 -17.48 -14.20 10.89
N SER A 227 -16.25 -14.05 10.38
CA SER A 227 -16.00 -14.08 8.94
C SER A 227 -16.34 -15.45 8.33
N ASP A 228 -16.08 -16.55 9.05
CA ASP A 228 -16.43 -17.90 8.62
C ASP A 228 -17.94 -18.15 8.68
N ILE A 229 -18.67 -17.56 9.64
CA ILE A 229 -20.14 -17.57 9.64
C ILE A 229 -20.67 -16.91 8.37
N LEU A 230 -20.16 -15.72 8.02
CA LEU A 230 -20.57 -15.03 6.80
C LEU A 230 -20.22 -15.84 5.55
N ARG A 231 -19.03 -16.43 5.49
CA ARG A 231 -18.59 -17.28 4.38
C ARG A 231 -19.49 -18.49 4.19
N ASN A 232 -19.83 -19.18 5.28
CA ASN A 232 -20.74 -20.33 5.25
C ASN A 232 -22.15 -19.92 4.84
N TYR A 233 -22.63 -18.76 5.29
CA TYR A 233 -23.91 -18.21 4.87
C TYR A 233 -23.94 -17.99 3.34
N LEU A 234 -22.94 -17.30 2.80
CA LEU A 234 -22.83 -17.06 1.35
C LEU A 234 -22.74 -18.38 0.56
N ALA A 235 -21.89 -19.32 1.01
CA ALA A 235 -21.73 -20.62 0.39
C ALA A 235 -23.05 -21.43 0.37
N SER A 236 -23.83 -21.39 1.46
CA SER A 236 -25.13 -22.08 1.54
C SER A 236 -26.16 -21.55 0.55
N ARG A 237 -26.02 -20.29 0.13
CA ARG A 237 -26.86 -19.63 -0.89
C ARG A 237 -26.27 -19.66 -2.29
N GLY A 238 -25.10 -20.29 -2.49
CA GLY A 238 -24.39 -20.29 -3.77
C GLY A 238 -23.88 -18.90 -4.19
N MET A 239 -23.70 -17.99 -3.23
CA MET A 239 -23.28 -16.62 -3.47
C MET A 239 -21.77 -16.45 -3.31
N THR A 240 -21.20 -15.62 -4.17
CA THR A 240 -19.80 -15.17 -4.16
C THR A 240 -19.66 -13.86 -3.38
N TRP A 241 -18.40 -13.52 -3.02
CA TRP A 241 -18.10 -12.22 -2.41
C TRP A 241 -18.43 -11.05 -3.35
N LYS A 242 -18.38 -11.25 -4.68
CA LYS A 242 -18.74 -10.24 -5.68
C LYS A 242 -20.24 -9.95 -5.68
N GLU A 243 -21.07 -10.98 -5.61
CA GLU A 243 -22.52 -10.82 -5.53
C GLU A 243 -22.91 -10.11 -4.23
N MET A 244 -22.30 -10.48 -3.10
CA MET A 244 -22.47 -9.75 -1.84
C MET A 244 -22.04 -8.27 -1.96
N LEU A 245 -20.92 -7.98 -2.62
CA LEU A 245 -20.49 -6.61 -2.89
C LEU A 245 -21.53 -5.85 -3.73
N HIS A 246 -22.06 -6.45 -4.80
CA HIS A 246 -23.09 -5.82 -5.62
C HIS A 246 -24.38 -5.56 -4.85
N GLU A 247 -24.86 -6.51 -4.05
CA GLU A 247 -26.03 -6.29 -3.18
C GLU A 247 -25.76 -5.17 -2.15
N GLY A 248 -24.57 -5.16 -1.53
CA GLY A 248 -24.18 -4.09 -0.62
C GLY A 248 -24.09 -2.71 -1.28
N LEU A 249 -23.64 -2.65 -2.53
CA LEU A 249 -23.60 -1.41 -3.31
C LEU A 249 -24.99 -0.94 -3.73
N LEU A 250 -25.91 -1.85 -4.05
CA LEU A 250 -27.32 -1.52 -4.31
C LEU A 250 -27.98 -0.97 -3.04
N ALA A 251 -27.74 -1.61 -1.89
CA ALA A 251 -28.19 -1.13 -0.58
C ALA A 251 -27.64 0.26 -0.24
N LEU A 252 -26.37 0.53 -0.57
CA LEU A 252 -25.75 1.85 -0.43
C LEU A 252 -26.44 2.90 -1.32
N GLN A 253 -26.75 2.56 -2.57
CA GLN A 253 -27.48 3.45 -3.49
C GLN A 253 -28.91 3.75 -3.02
N GLN A 254 -29.57 2.78 -2.38
CA GLN A 254 -30.91 2.93 -1.81
C GLN A 254 -30.92 3.66 -0.46
N GLY A 255 -29.76 3.93 0.14
CA GLY A 255 -29.66 4.54 1.47
C GLY A 255 -30.02 3.61 2.62
N THR A 256 -30.00 2.29 2.42
CA THR A 256 -30.16 1.33 3.51
C THR A 256 -28.82 1.04 4.19
N PHE A 257 -27.73 1.02 3.41
CA PHE A 257 -26.36 0.93 3.93
C PHE A 257 -25.66 2.27 3.86
N TYR A 258 -24.67 2.46 4.75
CA TYR A 258 -23.85 3.66 4.84
C TYR A 258 -22.39 3.27 5.08
N LEU A 259 -21.49 3.97 4.41
CA LEU A 259 -20.05 3.87 4.58
C LEU A 259 -19.53 5.08 5.36
N SER A 260 -18.37 4.91 6.00
CA SER A 260 -17.71 6.02 6.72
C SER A 260 -17.29 7.16 5.79
N ASP A 261 -16.94 6.84 4.53
CA ASP A 261 -16.64 7.82 3.48
C ASP A 261 -17.79 7.88 2.47
N TYR A 262 -18.60 8.93 2.56
CA TYR A 262 -19.79 9.15 1.72
C TYR A 262 -19.48 9.34 0.23
N ARG A 263 -18.21 9.58 -0.13
CA ARG A 263 -17.80 9.74 -1.54
C ARG A 263 -17.69 8.40 -2.26
N ILE A 264 -17.65 7.29 -1.51
CA ILE A 264 -17.53 5.95 -2.07
C ILE A 264 -18.89 5.50 -2.57
N THR A 265 -18.99 5.28 -3.88
CA THR A 265 -20.14 4.70 -4.58
C THR A 265 -19.68 3.52 -5.43
N ALA A 266 -20.59 2.80 -6.08
CA ALA A 266 -20.25 1.71 -7.00
C ALA A 266 -19.26 2.14 -8.10
N ASN A 267 -19.38 3.40 -8.56
CA ASN A 267 -18.56 3.96 -9.64
C ASN A 267 -17.29 4.65 -9.15
N ALA A 268 -17.08 4.75 -7.83
CA ALA A 268 -15.87 5.38 -7.29
C ALA A 268 -14.62 4.62 -7.74
N VAL A 269 -13.61 5.34 -8.21
CA VAL A 269 -12.34 4.77 -8.67
C VAL A 269 -11.44 4.56 -7.46
N LEU A 270 -11.24 3.30 -7.08
CA LEU A 270 -10.53 2.93 -5.86
C LEU A 270 -9.30 2.08 -6.16
N CYS A 271 -8.26 2.25 -5.34
CA CYS A 271 -7.18 1.28 -5.28
C CYS A 271 -7.58 0.08 -4.41
N TYR A 272 -6.81 -1.01 -4.54
CA TYR A 272 -7.03 -2.25 -3.78
C TYR A 272 -7.21 -1.99 -2.27
N CYS A 273 -6.31 -1.23 -1.62
CA CYS A 273 -6.37 -1.02 -0.17
C CYS A 273 -7.61 -0.24 0.27
N CYS A 274 -8.00 0.79 -0.48
CA CYS A 274 -9.19 1.60 -0.15
C CYS A 274 -10.47 0.82 -0.41
N GLY A 275 -10.53 0.08 -1.53
CA GLY A 275 -11.67 -0.77 -1.85
C GLY A 275 -11.81 -1.94 -0.89
N LEU A 276 -10.72 -2.57 -0.45
CA LEU A 276 -10.78 -3.62 0.57
C LEU A 276 -11.33 -3.09 1.90
N ARG A 277 -10.92 -1.88 2.32
CA ARG A 277 -11.47 -1.24 3.52
C ARG A 277 -12.96 -0.97 3.39
N ALA A 278 -13.39 -0.38 2.28
CA ALA A 278 -14.81 -0.13 2.00
C ALA A 278 -15.62 -1.42 1.93
N PHE A 279 -15.07 -2.47 1.30
CA PHE A 279 -15.68 -3.79 1.23
C PHE A 279 -15.89 -4.39 2.62
N LYS A 280 -14.91 -4.29 3.52
CA LYS A 280 -15.04 -4.80 4.91
C LYS A 280 -16.15 -4.07 5.67
N GLU A 281 -16.30 -2.76 5.48
CA GLU A 281 -17.43 -2.01 6.04
C GLU A 281 -18.78 -2.49 5.48
N LEU A 282 -18.88 -2.67 4.15
CA LEU A 282 -20.09 -3.23 3.52
C LEU A 282 -20.38 -4.65 4.00
N ALA A 283 -19.37 -5.52 4.10
CA ALA A 283 -19.52 -6.89 4.57
C ALA A 283 -20.05 -6.94 6.01
N TYR A 284 -19.59 -6.03 6.87
CA TYR A 284 -20.14 -5.88 8.22
C TYR A 284 -21.61 -5.48 8.19
N LYS A 285 -21.99 -4.50 7.36
CA LYS A 285 -23.40 -4.09 7.21
C LYS A 285 -24.27 -5.19 6.62
N TYR A 286 -23.76 -5.92 5.64
CA TYR A 286 -24.43 -7.08 5.07
C TYR A 286 -24.69 -8.13 6.15
N ARG A 287 -23.64 -8.55 6.89
CA ARG A 287 -23.76 -9.52 7.99
C ARG A 287 -24.74 -9.06 9.08
N GLN A 288 -24.78 -7.77 9.39
CA GLN A 288 -25.69 -7.19 10.38
C GLN A 288 -27.16 -7.29 9.95
N ASN A 289 -27.45 -7.31 8.65
CA ASN A 289 -28.81 -7.36 8.11
C ASN A 289 -29.29 -8.77 7.73
N ILE A 290 -28.46 -9.80 7.93
CA ILE A 290 -28.92 -11.20 7.76
C ILE A 290 -29.96 -11.52 8.85
N PRO A 291 -31.17 -11.98 8.49
CA PRO A 291 -32.19 -12.34 9.46
C PRO A 291 -31.69 -13.44 10.42
N PRO A 292 -31.95 -13.32 11.74
CA PRO A 292 -31.54 -14.35 12.71
C PRO A 292 -32.10 -15.75 12.40
N SER A 293 -33.24 -15.85 11.71
CA SER A 293 -33.85 -17.10 11.27
C SER A 293 -33.04 -17.84 10.20
N GLU A 294 -32.18 -17.14 9.48
CA GLU A 294 -31.29 -17.72 8.46
C GLU A 294 -29.92 -18.10 9.02
N LEU A 295 -29.69 -17.87 10.32
CA LEU A 295 -28.44 -18.19 11.01
C LEU A 295 -28.66 -19.32 12.04
N PRO A 296 -27.62 -20.14 12.32
CA PRO A 296 -27.74 -21.16 13.34
C PRO A 296 -28.03 -20.58 14.73
N ALA A 297 -28.89 -21.25 15.50
CA ALA A 297 -29.23 -20.83 16.87
C ALA A 297 -27.99 -20.70 17.78
N ALA A 298 -26.96 -21.53 17.56
CA ALA A 298 -25.68 -21.44 18.27
C ALA A 298 -24.93 -20.12 18.03
N VAL A 299 -25.16 -19.47 16.88
CA VAL A 299 -24.58 -18.16 16.55
C VAL A 299 -25.38 -17.04 17.21
N THR A 300 -26.71 -17.09 17.10
CA THR A 300 -27.61 -16.01 17.54
C THR A 300 -27.86 -15.99 19.05
N SER A 301 -27.63 -17.10 19.75
CA SER A 301 -27.75 -17.19 21.22
C SER A 301 -26.50 -16.72 21.98
N ARG A 302 -25.40 -16.41 21.29
CA ARG A 302 -24.16 -15.93 21.93
C ARG A 302 -24.40 -14.56 22.57
N PRO A 303 -23.95 -14.34 23.82
CA PRO A 303 -24.07 -13.04 24.45
C PRO A 303 -23.21 -12.00 23.72
N ASP A 304 -23.70 -10.77 23.63
CA ASP A 304 -22.96 -9.65 23.05
C ASP A 304 -21.71 -9.33 23.87
N CYS A 305 -20.60 -9.13 23.16
CA CYS A 305 -19.41 -8.54 23.75
C CYS A 305 -19.70 -7.09 24.11
N TYR A 306 -19.36 -6.65 25.33
CA TYR A 306 -19.53 -5.24 25.72
C TYR A 306 -18.76 -4.24 24.84
N TRP A 307 -17.69 -4.69 24.20
CA TRP A 307 -16.89 -3.90 23.26
C TRP A 307 -17.40 -4.00 21.82
N GLY A 308 -18.34 -4.90 21.55
CA GLY A 308 -18.97 -5.13 20.24
C GLY A 308 -17.96 -5.21 19.10
N ARG A 309 -18.30 -4.53 18.01
CA ARG A 309 -17.45 -4.36 16.81
C ARG A 309 -16.05 -3.79 17.10
N ASN A 310 -15.88 -3.05 18.19
CA ASN A 310 -14.62 -2.41 18.58
C ASN A 310 -13.76 -3.29 19.51
N CYS A 311 -14.17 -4.53 19.79
CA CYS A 311 -13.41 -5.44 20.65
C CYS A 311 -12.04 -5.79 20.03
N ARG A 312 -10.94 -5.42 20.69
CA ARG A 312 -9.58 -5.82 20.22
C ARG A 312 -9.30 -7.30 20.43
N THR A 313 -9.95 -7.95 21.39
CA THR A 313 -9.75 -9.36 21.73
C THR A 313 -10.48 -10.30 20.76
N GLN A 314 -11.34 -9.79 19.88
CA GLN A 314 -12.10 -10.60 18.91
C GLN A 314 -11.23 -11.33 17.89
N VAL A 315 -9.95 -10.97 17.75
CA VAL A 315 -8.96 -11.71 16.95
C VAL A 315 -8.58 -13.06 17.56
N LYS A 316 -8.92 -13.32 18.83
CA LYS A 316 -8.62 -14.57 19.53
C LYS A 316 -9.79 -15.54 19.40
N ALA A 317 -9.54 -16.71 18.80
CA ALA A 317 -10.58 -17.69 18.46
C ALA A 317 -11.51 -18.05 19.62
N HIS A 318 -10.98 -18.31 20.82
CA HIS A 318 -11.81 -18.65 21.98
C HIS A 318 -12.75 -17.50 22.40
N HIS A 319 -12.25 -16.25 22.37
CA HIS A 319 -13.07 -15.08 22.69
C HIS A 319 -14.12 -14.84 21.61
N ALA A 320 -13.71 -14.93 20.34
CA ALA A 320 -14.58 -14.81 19.18
C ALA A 320 -15.71 -15.84 19.27
N MET A 321 -15.42 -17.12 19.46
CA MET A 321 -16.43 -18.17 19.57
C MET A 321 -17.44 -17.93 20.71
N LYS A 322 -16.99 -17.38 21.85
CA LYS A 322 -17.83 -17.22 23.04
C LYS A 322 -18.81 -16.04 22.98
N PHE A 323 -18.44 -14.93 22.34
CA PHE A 323 -19.21 -13.69 22.37
C PHE A 323 -19.55 -13.20 20.97
N ASN A 324 -20.77 -12.70 20.76
CA ASN A 324 -21.13 -12.02 19.52
C ASN A 324 -20.38 -10.67 19.40
N HIS A 325 -19.86 -10.38 18.21
CA HIS A 325 -19.22 -9.09 17.87
C HIS A 325 -19.94 -8.34 16.74
N ILE A 326 -21.06 -8.87 16.23
CA ILE A 326 -21.97 -8.17 15.31
C ILE A 326 -22.97 -7.38 16.16
N CYS A 327 -22.45 -6.44 16.93
CA CYS A 327 -23.19 -5.58 17.86
C CYS A 327 -22.38 -4.31 18.17
N GLU A 328 -23.04 -3.29 18.69
CA GLU A 328 -22.41 -2.01 19.02
C GLU A 328 -21.74 -2.05 20.40
N GLN A 329 -20.76 -1.17 20.61
CA GLN A 329 -20.08 -1.04 21.90
C GLN A 329 -21.02 -0.45 22.95
N THR A 330 -21.15 -1.12 24.09
CA THR A 330 -22.03 -0.71 25.19
C THR A 330 -21.25 -0.27 26.44
N ARG A 331 -19.97 -0.61 26.54
CA ARG A 331 -19.09 -0.17 27.64
C ARG A 331 -17.99 0.75 27.13
N PHE A 332 -17.86 1.91 27.76
CA PHE A 332 -16.82 2.90 27.50
C PHE A 332 -16.07 3.13 28.82
N LYS A 333 -15.03 2.33 29.08
CA LYS A 333 -14.11 2.64 30.18
C LYS A 333 -13.03 3.55 29.62
N ASN A 334 -12.85 4.71 30.28
CA ASN A 334 -11.76 5.65 30.04
C ASN A 334 -10.40 5.00 30.29
#